data_AF-A0AAW2KTR9-F1
#
_entry.id   AF-A0AAW2KTR9-F1
#
_cell.length_a   1.000
_cell.length_b   1.000
_cell.length_c   1.000
_cell.angle_alpha   90.00
_cell.angle_beta   90.00
_cell.angle_gamma   90.00
#
_symmetry.space_group_name_H-M   'P 1'
#
loop_
_entity.id
_entity.type
_entity.pdbx_description
1 polymer ?
#
loop_
_entity_poly.entity_id
_entity_poly.type
_entity_poly.pdbx_seq_one_letter_code
_entity_poly.pdbx_strand_id
1 'polypeptide(L)'
;MEKKKLPQKSRLIFSSQSPAAPPPSPIPTGKGSRSAADQILSEYIDKSIQIPELRLPRRVQVHQFKPEEISYESLQLREKDSVRVLVRSVRELGVFKIIDHGISTEELRFALVIVNGFSG
;
A
#
# COMPACT_ATOMS: atom_id res chain seq x y z
N MET A 1 75.18 -26.33 12.84
CA MET A 1 74.64 -26.75 14.16
C MET A 1 73.74 -25.61 14.60
N GLU A 2 72.45 -25.72 14.90
CA GLU A 2 71.69 -26.66 15.75
C GLU A 2 70.19 -26.36 15.50
N LYS A 3 69.50 -27.19 14.72
CA LYS A 3 68.34 -28.05 15.04
C LYS A 3 67.28 -27.57 16.07
N LYS A 4 66.02 -27.63 15.57
CA LYS A 4 64.68 -27.88 16.21
C LYS A 4 63.94 -26.62 16.68
N LYS A 5 62.61 -26.49 16.54
CA LYS A 5 61.51 -27.46 16.67
C LYS A 5 60.23 -26.87 16.03
N LEU A 6 59.47 -27.65 15.25
CA LEU A 6 58.11 -27.30 14.81
C LEU A 6 57.14 -27.21 16.01
N PRO A 7 56.06 -26.43 15.91
CA PRO A 7 54.77 -26.91 16.36
C PRO A 7 53.76 -27.01 15.21
N GLN A 8 52.96 -28.05 15.35
CA GLN A 8 51.94 -28.54 14.44
C GLN A 8 50.72 -27.62 14.38
N LYS A 9 50.28 -27.35 13.16
CA LYS A 9 48.91 -27.54 12.65
C LYS A 9 47.79 -27.50 13.71
N SER A 10 47.23 -26.32 14.00
CA SER A 10 45.85 -26.21 14.47
C SER A 10 44.90 -26.08 13.28
N ARG A 11 44.38 -27.24 12.89
CA ARG A 11 42.99 -27.50 12.47
C ARG A 11 42.26 -26.41 11.68
N LEU A 12 42.10 -26.66 10.38
CA LEU A 12 41.14 -26.00 9.50
C LEU A 12 39.73 -26.05 10.11
N ILE A 13 39.15 -24.89 10.41
CA ILE A 13 37.70 -24.74 10.53
C ILE A 13 37.26 -24.07 9.23
N PHE A 14 36.70 -24.88 8.32
CA PHE A 14 35.93 -24.38 7.20
C PHE A 14 34.64 -23.78 7.74
N SER A 15 34.63 -22.47 8.01
CA SER A 15 33.41 -21.68 8.04
C SER A 15 33.34 -20.93 6.73
N SER A 16 32.40 -21.33 5.87
CA SER A 16 32.08 -20.68 4.60
C SER A 16 31.79 -19.20 4.80
N GLN A 17 32.74 -18.33 4.45
CA GLN A 17 32.52 -16.89 4.40
C GLN A 17 33.01 -16.41 3.03
N SER A 18 32.11 -16.46 2.04
CA SER A 18 32.26 -15.61 0.85
C SER A 18 32.34 -14.17 1.34
N PRO A 19 33.25 -13.32 0.82
CA PRO A 19 33.20 -11.90 1.14
C PRO A 19 31.84 -11.37 0.73
N ALA A 20 31.00 -10.97 1.69
CA ALA A 20 29.80 -10.21 1.39
C ALA A 20 30.26 -8.98 0.60
N ALA A 21 29.74 -8.82 -0.62
CA ALA A 21 29.95 -7.59 -1.36
C ALA A 21 29.56 -6.42 -0.44
N PRO A 22 30.32 -5.30 -0.45
CA PRO A 22 29.93 -4.14 0.34
C PRO A 22 28.48 -3.78 -0.03
N PRO A 23 27.67 -3.32 0.94
CA PRO A 23 26.31 -2.90 0.65
C PRO A 23 26.35 -1.91 -0.52
N PRO A 24 25.40 -1.99 -1.47
CA PRO A 24 25.36 -1.05 -2.58
C PRO A 24 25.38 0.37 -2.04
N SER A 25 26.10 1.27 -2.72
CA SER A 25 26.18 2.66 -2.32
C SER A 25 24.76 3.22 -2.14
N PRO A 26 24.48 3.99 -1.07
CA PRO A 26 23.17 4.56 -0.86
C PRO A 26 22.73 5.33 -2.10
N ILE A 27 21.51 5.09 -2.59
CA ILE A 27 20.90 5.96 -3.59
C ILE A 27 20.83 7.35 -2.93
N PRO A 28 21.42 8.40 -3.52
CA PRO A 28 21.34 9.74 -2.96
C PRO A 28 19.88 10.08 -2.74
N THR A 29 19.46 10.16 -1.48
CA THR A 29 18.09 10.52 -1.13
C THR A 29 17.85 11.94 -1.59
N GLY A 30 17.14 12.05 -2.72
CA GLY A 30 16.49 13.22 -3.28
C GLY A 30 16.92 14.58 -2.72
N LYS A 31 18.15 15.02 -2.98
CA LYS A 31 18.51 16.43 -2.90
C LYS A 31 19.26 16.81 -4.17
N GLY A 32 18.87 17.94 -4.76
CA GLY A 32 19.30 18.39 -6.08
C GLY A 32 18.13 18.64 -7.02
N SER A 33 18.39 19.25 -8.17
CA SER A 33 17.36 19.80 -9.06
C SER A 33 16.42 18.78 -9.72
N ARG A 34 16.67 17.49 -9.52
CA ARG A 34 15.88 16.37 -10.04
C ARG A 34 15.16 15.60 -8.93
N SER A 35 15.23 16.10 -7.70
CA SER A 35 14.55 15.51 -6.56
C SER A 35 13.08 15.91 -6.53
N ALA A 36 12.23 15.01 -6.04
CA ALA A 36 10.86 15.32 -5.64
C ALA A 36 10.79 16.33 -4.46
N ALA A 37 11.91 16.57 -3.77
CA ALA A 37 12.09 17.59 -2.75
C ALA A 37 12.83 18.84 -3.26
N ASP A 38 12.90 19.05 -4.58
CA ASP A 38 13.38 20.30 -5.16
C ASP A 38 12.37 21.42 -4.92
N GLN A 39 12.84 22.49 -4.28
CA GLN A 39 12.05 23.67 -3.95
C GLN A 39 11.43 24.33 -5.20
N ILE A 40 12.08 24.27 -6.36
CA ILE A 40 11.55 24.80 -7.62
C ILE A 40 10.33 23.98 -8.07
N LEU A 41 10.43 22.65 -8.01
CA LEU A 41 9.33 21.76 -8.37
C LEU A 41 8.18 21.87 -7.37
N SER A 42 8.48 21.94 -6.07
CA SER A 42 7.47 22.19 -5.03
C SER A 42 6.74 23.50 -5.26
N GLU A 43 7.46 24.61 -5.45
CA GLU A 43 6.83 25.90 -5.75
C GLU A 43 6.01 25.89 -7.04
N TYR A 44 6.48 25.20 -8.08
CA TYR A 44 5.74 25.07 -9.32
C TYR A 44 4.44 24.29 -9.11
N ILE A 45 4.48 23.18 -8.37
CA ILE A 45 3.29 22.40 -8.03
C ILE A 45 2.32 23.26 -7.20
N ASP A 46 2.81 23.95 -6.17
CA ASP A 46 1.99 24.83 -5.33
C ASP A 46 1.29 25.93 -6.15
N LYS A 47 2.00 26.50 -7.13
CA LYS A 47 1.46 27.54 -8.03
C LYS A 47 0.55 26.97 -9.12
N SER A 48 0.71 25.70 -9.49
CA SER A 48 0.00 25.05 -10.60
C SER A 48 -1.21 24.23 -10.17
N ILE A 49 -1.35 23.95 -8.87
CA ILE A 49 -2.53 23.29 -8.32
C ILE A 49 -3.75 24.20 -8.52
N GLN A 50 -4.61 23.82 -9.46
CA GLN A 50 -5.95 24.39 -9.59
C GLN A 50 -6.94 23.39 -9.02
N ILE A 51 -7.37 23.61 -7.77
CA ILE A 51 -8.44 22.82 -7.17
C ILE A 51 -9.76 23.31 -7.77
N PRO A 52 -10.49 22.48 -8.53
CA PRO A 52 -11.78 22.89 -9.06
C PRO A 52 -12.77 23.13 -7.91
N GLU A 53 -13.54 24.22 -8.01
CA GLU A 53 -14.61 24.48 -7.05
C GLU A 53 -15.77 23.51 -7.30
N LEU A 54 -15.89 22.50 -6.44
CA LEU A 54 -17.00 21.56 -6.49
C LEU A 54 -18.20 22.14 -5.73
N ARG A 55 -19.33 22.25 -6.42
CA ARG A 55 -20.59 22.69 -5.79
C ARG A 55 -21.28 21.53 -5.10
N LEU A 56 -21.72 21.75 -3.87
CA LEU A 56 -22.57 20.78 -3.17
C LEU A 56 -23.90 20.60 -3.94
N PRO A 57 -24.38 19.35 -4.11
CA PRO A 57 -25.69 19.11 -4.70
C PRO A 57 -26.79 19.79 -3.86
N ARG A 58 -27.58 20.68 -4.46
CA ARG A 58 -28.65 21.46 -3.77
C ARG A 58 -29.69 20.59 -3.06
N ARG A 59 -29.92 19.40 -3.60
CA ARG A 59 -30.63 18.31 -2.96
C ARG A 59 -29.78 17.11 -3.24
N VAL A 60 -29.24 16.49 -2.20
CA VAL A 60 -28.58 15.21 -2.37
C VAL A 60 -29.65 14.30 -2.99
N GLN A 61 -29.51 13.98 -4.29
CA GLN A 61 -30.38 13.04 -4.99
C GLN A 61 -30.09 11.61 -4.50
N VAL A 62 -29.99 11.43 -3.17
CA VAL A 62 -29.82 10.13 -2.48
C VAL A 62 -30.91 9.14 -2.91
N HIS A 63 -32.03 9.66 -3.38
CA HIS A 63 -33.18 8.85 -3.79
C HIS A 63 -33.04 8.19 -5.16
N GLN A 64 -32.02 8.53 -5.97
CA GLN A 64 -31.92 7.97 -7.33
C GLN A 64 -30.78 6.98 -7.52
N PHE A 65 -29.70 7.09 -6.74
CA PHE A 65 -28.54 6.22 -6.89
C PHE A 65 -28.40 5.31 -5.67
N LYS A 66 -28.86 4.07 -5.81
CA LYS A 66 -28.64 3.00 -4.84
C LYS A 66 -27.78 1.92 -5.51
N PRO A 67 -26.49 1.78 -5.12
CA PRO A 67 -25.68 0.66 -5.56
C PRO A 67 -26.32 -0.67 -5.16
N GLU A 68 -26.11 -1.68 -5.98
CA GLU A 68 -26.56 -3.04 -5.69
C GLU A 68 -25.81 -3.59 -4.46
N GLU A 69 -26.55 -4.22 -3.53
CA GLU A 69 -25.98 -4.84 -2.34
C GLU A 69 -25.76 -6.32 -2.58
N ILE A 70 -24.55 -6.80 -2.35
CA ILE A 70 -24.13 -8.18 -2.65
C ILE A 70 -23.44 -8.76 -1.42
N SER A 71 -23.95 -9.90 -0.93
CA SER A 71 -23.34 -10.58 0.21
C SER A 71 -21.99 -11.18 -0.17
N TYR A 72 -20.98 -10.94 0.66
CA TYR A 72 -19.65 -11.51 0.49
C TYR A 72 -19.67 -13.04 0.56
N GLU A 73 -20.45 -13.62 1.47
CA GLU A 73 -20.57 -15.07 1.62
C GLU A 73 -21.10 -15.73 0.34
N SER A 74 -22.14 -15.16 -0.26
CA SER A 74 -22.68 -15.62 -1.55
C SER A 74 -21.65 -15.57 -2.68
N LEU A 75 -20.78 -14.55 -2.71
CA LEU A 75 -19.69 -14.47 -3.67
C LEU A 75 -18.62 -15.54 -3.40
N GLN A 76 -18.32 -15.82 -2.14
CA GLN A 76 -17.38 -16.85 -1.74
C GLN A 76 -17.87 -18.25 -2.13
N LEU A 77 -19.17 -18.51 -2.00
CA LEU A 77 -19.84 -19.72 -2.47
C LEU A 77 -20.04 -19.77 -3.98
N ARG A 78 -19.69 -18.70 -4.71
CA ARG A 78 -19.86 -18.55 -6.16
C ARG A 78 -21.29 -18.78 -6.62
N GLU A 79 -22.25 -18.31 -5.84
CA GLU A 79 -23.65 -18.36 -6.21
C GLU A 79 -23.87 -17.65 -7.54
N LYS A 80 -24.49 -18.35 -8.49
CA LYS A 80 -24.63 -17.85 -9.86
C LYS A 80 -25.38 -16.52 -9.92
N ASP A 81 -26.41 -16.35 -9.08
CA ASP A 81 -27.17 -15.10 -8.97
C ASP A 81 -26.30 -13.94 -8.52
N SER A 82 -25.60 -14.09 -7.40
CA SER A 82 -24.72 -13.06 -6.84
C SER A 82 -23.59 -12.67 -7.78
N VAL A 83 -22.99 -13.64 -8.49
CA VAL A 83 -21.96 -13.38 -9.51
C VAL A 83 -22.55 -12.64 -10.72
N ARG A 84 -23.74 -13.03 -11.20
CA ARG A 84 -24.43 -12.33 -12.30
C ARG A 84 -24.74 -10.88 -11.93
N VAL A 85 -25.26 -10.67 -10.72
CA VAL A 85 -25.60 -9.35 -10.18
C VAL A 85 -24.35 -8.48 -10.08
N LEU A 86 -23.23 -9.02 -9.60
CA LEU A 86 -21.94 -8.32 -9.58
C LEU A 86 -21.50 -7.88 -10.97
N VAL A 87 -21.47 -8.81 -11.93
CA VAL A 87 -21.03 -8.51 -13.31
C VAL A 87 -21.93 -7.47 -13.95
N ARG A 88 -23.26 -7.55 -13.73
CA ARG A 88 -24.22 -6.57 -14.20
C ARG A 88 -23.95 -5.19 -13.59
N SER A 89 -23.80 -5.10 -12.27
CA SER A 89 -23.60 -3.82 -11.57
C SER A 89 -22.30 -3.12 -12.00
N VAL A 90 -21.22 -3.89 -12.20
CA VAL A 90 -19.96 -3.37 -12.76
C VAL A 90 -20.16 -2.82 -14.16
N ARG A 91 -20.92 -3.52 -15.02
CA ARG A 91 -21.17 -3.09 -16.39
C ARG A 91 -22.08 -1.85 -16.47
N GLU A 92 -23.10 -1.77 -15.63
CA GLU A 92 -24.13 -0.73 -15.71
C GLU A 92 -23.78 0.53 -14.93
N LEU A 93 -23.26 0.38 -13.71
CA LEU A 93 -23.03 1.49 -12.78
C LEU A 93 -21.56 1.64 -12.38
N GLY A 94 -20.72 0.61 -12.60
CA GLY A 94 -19.33 0.61 -12.17
C GLY A 94 -19.13 0.57 -10.65
N VAL A 95 -20.23 0.42 -9.88
CA VAL A 95 -20.22 0.41 -8.42
C VAL A 95 -21.18 -0.66 -7.90
N PHE A 96 -20.89 -1.16 -6.71
CA PHE A 96 -21.73 -2.04 -5.91
C PHE A 96 -21.29 -1.93 -4.45
N LYS A 97 -22.10 -2.43 -3.53
CA LYS A 97 -21.79 -2.49 -2.10
C LYS A 97 -21.68 -3.95 -1.67
N ILE A 98 -20.60 -4.30 -0.98
CA ILE A 98 -20.47 -5.60 -0.35
C ILE A 98 -21.05 -5.53 1.07
N ILE A 99 -21.91 -6.49 1.39
CA ILE A 99 -22.46 -6.70 2.74
C ILE A 99 -21.97 -8.04 3.30
N ASP A 100 -22.19 -8.27 4.60
CA ASP A 100 -21.77 -9.50 5.29
C ASP A 100 -20.30 -9.86 5.07
N HIS A 101 -19.44 -8.84 4.98
CA HIS A 101 -18.00 -8.99 4.68
C HIS A 101 -17.17 -9.56 5.83
N GLY A 102 -17.77 -9.86 6.99
CA GLY A 102 -17.11 -10.46 8.13
C GLY A 102 -16.12 -9.56 8.89
N ILE A 103 -16.07 -8.27 8.60
CA ILE A 103 -15.22 -7.30 9.32
C ILE A 103 -16.04 -6.74 10.48
N SER A 104 -15.52 -6.84 11.69
CA SER A 104 -16.20 -6.36 12.90
C SER A 104 -16.32 -4.84 12.92
N THR A 105 -17.36 -4.33 13.60
CA THR A 105 -17.54 -2.88 13.79
C THR A 105 -16.41 -2.25 14.60
N GLU A 106 -15.81 -3.03 15.49
CA GLU A 106 -14.70 -2.65 16.35
C GLU A 106 -13.43 -2.45 15.52
N GLU A 107 -13.13 -3.38 14.60
CA GLU A 107 -12.00 -3.25 13.66
C GLU A 107 -12.14 -2.01 12.77
N LEU A 108 -13.34 -1.77 12.24
CA LEU A 108 -13.61 -0.57 11.42
C LEU A 108 -13.41 0.72 12.22
N ARG A 109 -13.88 0.75 13.48
CA ARG A 109 -13.69 1.90 14.37
C ARG A 109 -12.23 2.11 14.72
N PHE A 110 -11.50 1.03 15.01
CA PHE A 110 -10.08 1.09 15.33
C PHE A 110 -9.27 1.66 14.16
N ALA A 111 -9.52 1.18 12.93
CA ALA A 111 -8.90 1.72 11.73
C ALA A 111 -9.19 3.22 11.55
N LEU A 112 -10.43 3.64 11.79
CA LEU A 112 -10.81 5.06 11.72
C LEU A 112 -10.08 5.93 12.75
N VAL A 113 -9.93 5.44 13.99
CA VAL A 113 -9.21 6.15 15.05
C VAL A 113 -7.71 6.31 14.71
N ILE A 114 -7.06 5.28 14.15
CA ILE A 114 -5.66 5.36 13.72
C ILE A 114 -5.48 6.46 12.65
N VAL A 115 -6.37 6.51 11.66
CA VAL A 115 -6.29 7.50 10.57
C VAL A 115 -6.42 8.93 11.12
N ASN A 116 -7.32 9.14 12.08
CA ASN A 116 -7.53 10.47 12.68
C ASN A 116 -6.43 10.84 13.70
N GLY A 117 -5.71 9.87 14.25
CA GLY A 117 -4.58 10.10 15.17
C GLY A 117 -3.29 10.54 14.48
N PHE A 118 -3.24 10.49 13.15
CA PHE A 118 -2.07 10.85 12.34
C PHE A 118 -2.13 12.24 11.70
N SER A 119 -3.22 13.00 11.87
CA SER A 119 -3.26 14.42 11.49
C SER A 119 -2.64 15.29 12.59
N GLY A 120 -1.31 15.25 12.73
CA GLY A 120 -0.52 16.11 13.60
C GLY A 120 0.49 16.93 12.82
#